data_AF-A0A7C4GA08-F1
#
_entry.id   AF-A0A7C4GA08-F1
#
_cell.length_a   1.000
_cell.length_b   1.000
_cell.length_c   1.000
_cell.angle_alpha   90.00
_cell.angle_beta   90.00
_cell.angle_gamma   90.00
#
_symmetry.space_group_name_H-M   'P 1'
#
loop_
_entity.id
_entity.type
_entity.pdbx_description
1 polymer ?
#
loop_
_entity_poly.entity_id
_entity_poly.type
_entity_poly.pdbx_seq_one_letter_code
_entity_poly.pdbx_strand_id
1 'polypeptide(L)'
;MAILINEETRVIVQGITGRTGEFAARYMLEYGTKIVGGVTPGRGGLNVWGVPVYNSVEELKEAHGEVDASVILVPPQEVKKAAFEAINNNIKILQIPTEHVPVHDVLEIIAYARVKEVRIIGPGSFGTISAGKAVLGWVGG
;
A
#
# COMPACT_ATOMS: atom_id res chain seq x y z
N MET A 1 -3.88 -9.31 -20.72
CA MET A 1 -4.65 -8.18 -20.19
C MET A 1 -4.71 -8.33 -18.68
N ALA A 2 -4.38 -7.29 -17.90
CA ALA A 2 -4.46 -7.32 -16.43
C ALA A 2 -5.67 -6.51 -15.95
N ILE A 3 -6.25 -6.88 -14.80
CA ILE A 3 -7.52 -6.30 -14.31
C ILE A 3 -7.29 -5.16 -13.30
N LEU A 4 -6.43 -5.39 -12.31
CA LEU A 4 -6.23 -4.46 -11.20
C LEU A 4 -4.88 -3.75 -11.24
N ILE A 5 -3.81 -4.47 -11.55
CA ILE A 5 -2.44 -3.98 -11.48
C ILE A 5 -1.64 -4.47 -12.68
N ASN A 6 -0.62 -3.74 -13.06
CA ASN A 6 0.30 -4.06 -14.15
C ASN A 6 1.71 -3.49 -13.84
N GLU A 7 2.64 -3.68 -14.77
CA GLU A 7 4.03 -3.21 -14.71
C GLU A 7 4.19 -1.68 -14.61
N GLU A 8 3.16 -0.92 -14.99
CA GLU A 8 3.16 0.56 -14.93
C GLU A 8 2.59 1.10 -13.61
N THR A 9 1.86 0.25 -12.87
CA THR A 9 1.17 0.62 -11.64
C THR A 9 2.18 1.11 -10.60
N ARG A 10 2.05 2.38 -10.20
CA ARG A 10 2.93 3.03 -9.22
C ARG A 10 2.42 2.75 -7.83
N VAL A 11 3.24 2.05 -7.05
CA VAL A 11 2.86 1.51 -5.75
C VAL A 11 3.60 2.24 -4.63
N ILE A 12 2.91 2.52 -3.52
CA ILE A 12 3.55 2.87 -2.26
C ILE A 12 3.34 1.81 -1.19
N VAL A 13 4.22 1.78 -0.20
CA VAL A 13 4.09 0.89 0.97
C VAL A 13 3.96 1.72 2.25
N GLN A 14 2.78 1.71 2.86
CA GLN A 14 2.57 2.32 4.18
C GLN A 14 2.98 1.31 5.27
N GLY A 15 3.88 1.71 6.15
CA GLY A 15 4.54 0.82 7.11
C GLY A 15 5.77 0.10 6.57
N ILE A 16 6.42 0.65 5.53
CA ILE A 16 7.56 0.00 4.83
C ILE A 16 8.73 -0.37 5.75
N THR A 17 8.98 0.39 6.82
CA THR A 17 10.11 0.16 7.74
C THR A 17 9.80 -0.84 8.87
N GLY A 18 8.59 -1.41 8.86
CA GLY A 18 8.25 -2.53 9.74
C GLY A 18 8.72 -3.85 9.14
N ARG A 19 8.94 -4.88 9.97
CA ARG A 19 9.44 -6.20 9.52
C ARG A 19 8.67 -6.78 8.32
N THR A 20 7.33 -6.75 8.38
CA THR A 20 6.48 -7.24 7.27
C THR A 20 6.50 -6.30 6.07
N GLY A 21 6.58 -4.98 6.32
CA GLY A 21 6.73 -3.97 5.28
C GLY A 21 8.00 -4.15 4.46
N GLU A 22 9.13 -4.35 5.13
CA GLU A 22 10.43 -4.59 4.49
C GLU A 22 10.42 -5.89 3.69
N PHE A 23 9.88 -6.98 4.26
CA PHE A 23 9.75 -8.27 3.58
C PHE A 23 8.89 -8.15 2.31
N ALA A 24 7.70 -7.56 2.43
CA ALA A 24 6.79 -7.41 1.31
C ALA A 24 7.37 -6.48 0.23
N ALA A 25 7.99 -5.36 0.63
CA ALA A 25 8.62 -4.44 -0.30
C ALA A 25 9.73 -5.13 -1.10
N ARG A 26 10.57 -5.93 -0.43
CA ARG A 26 11.59 -6.73 -1.11
C ARG A 26 11.00 -7.71 -2.12
N TYR A 27 9.99 -8.50 -1.72
CA TYR A 27 9.34 -9.45 -2.61
C TYR A 27 8.72 -8.75 -3.83
N MET A 28 8.00 -7.66 -3.61
CA MET A 28 7.38 -6.87 -4.67
C MET A 28 8.41 -6.30 -5.65
N LEU A 29 9.54 -5.79 -5.16
CA LEU A 29 10.65 -5.30 -5.99
C LEU A 29 11.31 -6.43 -6.79
N GLU A 30 11.62 -7.56 -6.15
CA GLU A 30 12.20 -8.74 -6.80
C GLU A 30 11.28 -9.30 -7.91
N TYR A 31 9.96 -9.17 -7.74
CA TYR A 31 8.97 -9.54 -8.75
C TYR A 31 8.83 -8.52 -9.91
N GLY A 32 9.38 -7.31 -9.76
CA GLY A 32 9.33 -6.25 -10.78
C GLY A 32 8.22 -5.21 -10.57
N THR A 33 7.60 -5.17 -9.38
CA THR A 33 6.59 -4.16 -9.05
C THR A 33 7.23 -2.78 -8.88
N LYS A 34 6.63 -1.76 -9.47
CA LYS A 34 7.14 -0.38 -9.42
C LYS A 34 6.76 0.31 -8.11
N ILE A 35 7.56 0.09 -7.07
CA ILE A 35 7.44 0.82 -5.80
C ILE A 35 8.11 2.18 -5.92
N VAL A 36 7.33 3.26 -5.78
CA VAL A 36 7.84 4.63 -5.92
C VAL A 36 8.27 5.26 -4.60
N GLY A 37 7.77 4.74 -3.48
CA GLY A 37 8.14 5.23 -2.15
C GLY A 37 7.47 4.42 -1.04
N GLY A 38 7.91 4.63 0.19
CA GLY A 38 7.24 4.10 1.36
C GLY A 38 6.96 5.18 2.39
N VAL A 39 6.00 4.92 3.28
CA VAL A 39 5.59 5.87 4.32
C VAL A 39 5.78 5.22 5.68
N THR A 40 6.48 5.91 6.58
CA THR A 40 6.46 5.59 8.00
C THR A 40 6.64 6.91 8.79
N PRO A 41 5.60 7.39 9.49
CA PRO A 41 5.68 8.63 10.26
C PRO A 41 6.86 8.64 11.23
N GLY A 42 7.64 9.71 11.22
CA GLY A 42 8.83 9.88 12.05
C GLY A 42 10.08 9.17 11.52
N ARG A 43 10.02 8.55 10.34
CA ARG A 43 11.14 7.87 9.68
C ARG A 43 11.38 8.36 8.24
N GLY A 44 10.87 9.54 7.90
CA GLY A 44 11.19 10.18 6.62
C GLY A 44 12.69 10.40 6.44
N GLY A 45 13.17 10.29 5.21
CA GLY A 45 14.59 10.38 4.84
C GLY A 45 15.36 9.06 4.92
N LEU A 46 14.75 7.99 5.44
CA LEU A 46 15.33 6.64 5.37
C LEU A 46 15.17 6.02 3.98
N ASN A 47 15.80 4.85 3.80
CA ASN A 47 15.69 4.05 2.60
C ASN A 47 15.49 2.57 2.97
N VAL A 48 14.60 1.88 2.26
CA VAL A 48 14.34 0.44 2.40
C VAL A 48 14.47 -0.20 1.02
N TRP A 49 15.47 -1.05 0.82
CA TRP A 49 15.73 -1.75 -0.47
C TRP A 49 15.85 -0.81 -1.69
N GLY A 50 16.41 0.40 -1.51
CA GLY A 50 16.48 1.41 -2.56
C GLY A 50 15.24 2.31 -2.63
N VAL A 51 14.17 2.04 -1.88
CA VAL A 51 12.93 2.82 -1.87
C VAL A 51 13.01 3.95 -0.81
N PRO A 52 12.81 5.22 -1.20
CA PRO A 52 12.81 6.35 -0.26
C PRO A 52 11.60 6.29 0.69
N VAL A 53 11.82 6.68 1.95
CA VAL A 53 10.81 6.70 3.01
C VAL A 53 10.42 8.14 3.33
N TYR A 54 9.12 8.39 3.47
CA TYR A 54 8.51 9.68 3.78
C TYR A 54 7.67 9.61 5.07
N ASN A 55 7.32 10.75 5.65
CA ASN A 55 6.51 10.80 6.86
C ASN A 55 5.02 10.71 6.58
N SER A 56 4.57 11.14 5.39
CA SER A 56 3.17 11.06 4.95
C SER A 56 3.05 10.67 3.48
N VAL A 57 1.86 10.25 3.07
CA VAL A 57 1.53 10.01 1.65
C VAL A 57 1.58 11.31 0.85
N GLU A 58 1.18 12.42 1.46
CA GLU A 58 1.21 13.75 0.83
C GLU A 58 2.65 14.16 0.47
N GLU A 59 3.58 14.09 1.42
CA GLU A 59 5.02 14.37 1.21
C GLU A 59 5.60 13.49 0.10
N LEU A 60 5.25 12.20 0.09
CA LEU A 60 5.66 11.28 -0.95
C LEU A 60 5.12 11.69 -2.33
N LYS A 61 3.83 12.06 -2.42
CA LYS A 61 3.20 12.50 -3.68
C LYS A 61 3.76 13.82 -4.18
N GLU A 62 4.19 14.73 -3.31
CA GLU A 62 4.91 15.94 -3.73
C GLU A 62 6.22 15.60 -4.45
N ALA A 63 6.94 14.59 -3.96
CA ALA A 63 8.21 14.16 -4.54
C ALA A 63 8.05 13.32 -5.82
N HIS A 64 7.01 12.49 -5.89
CA HIS A 64 6.89 11.46 -6.94
C HIS A 64 5.72 11.67 -7.90
N GLY A 65 4.76 12.54 -7.59
CA GLY A 65 3.52 12.73 -8.33
C GLY A 65 2.46 11.67 -8.01
N GLU A 66 1.67 11.30 -9.02
CA GLU A 66 0.56 10.37 -8.84
C GLU A 66 0.98 8.94 -8.47
N VAL A 67 0.11 8.30 -7.69
CA VAL A 67 0.27 6.95 -7.14
C VAL A 67 -1.04 6.20 -7.34
N ASP A 68 -0.95 4.99 -7.88
CA ASP A 68 -2.13 4.19 -8.25
C ASP A 68 -2.60 3.31 -7.09
N ALA A 69 -1.65 2.73 -6.35
CA ALA A 69 -1.93 1.74 -5.31
C ALA A 69 -1.13 1.96 -4.02
N SER A 70 -1.74 1.60 -2.89
CA SER A 70 -1.10 1.58 -1.57
C SER A 70 -1.21 0.20 -0.94
N VAL A 71 -0.06 -0.36 -0.55
CA VAL A 71 0.03 -1.59 0.24
C VAL A 71 0.16 -1.20 1.71
N ILE A 72 -0.85 -1.55 2.52
CA ILE A 72 -0.99 -1.09 3.90
C ILE A 72 -0.51 -2.18 4.86
N LEU A 73 0.70 -2.00 5.41
CA LEU A 73 1.40 -2.92 6.30
C LEU A 73 1.71 -2.28 7.66
N VAL A 74 0.74 -1.56 8.18
CA VAL A 74 0.76 -0.97 9.52
C VAL A 74 0.07 -1.89 10.53
N PRO A 75 0.30 -1.69 11.85
CA PRO A 75 -0.42 -2.42 12.90
C PRO A 75 -1.95 -2.29 12.77
N PRO A 76 -2.73 -3.26 13.27
CA PRO A 76 -4.18 -3.30 13.04
C PRO A 76 -4.93 -2.03 13.48
N GLN A 77 -4.49 -1.40 14.57
CA GLN A 77 -5.08 -0.18 15.11
C GLN A 77 -4.83 1.07 14.23
N GLU A 78 -3.82 1.02 13.37
CA GLU A 78 -3.42 2.13 12.49
C GLU A 78 -4.01 2.01 11.08
N VAL A 79 -4.63 0.87 10.73
CA VAL A 79 -5.11 0.59 9.37
C VAL A 79 -6.15 1.61 8.91
N LYS A 80 -7.08 2.01 9.77
CA LYS A 80 -8.08 3.04 9.40
C LYS A 80 -7.42 4.35 9.01
N LYS A 81 -6.48 4.82 9.83
CA LYS A 81 -5.75 6.06 9.61
C LYS A 81 -4.98 6.00 8.29
N ALA A 82 -4.23 4.93 8.06
CA ALA A 82 -3.45 4.73 6.85
C ALA A 82 -4.34 4.58 5.60
N ALA A 83 -5.50 3.91 5.70
CA ALA A 83 -6.44 3.79 4.61
C ALA A 83 -7.07 5.15 4.25
N PHE A 84 -7.48 5.93 5.26
CA PHE A 84 -8.05 7.25 5.06
C PHE A 84 -7.03 8.22 4.46
N GLU A 85 -5.77 8.16 4.91
CA GLU A 85 -4.67 8.94 4.35
C GLU A 85 -4.48 8.65 2.86
N ALA A 86 -4.44 7.37 2.48
CA ALA A 86 -4.33 6.97 1.07
C ALA A 86 -5.56 7.40 0.23
N ILE A 87 -6.78 7.23 0.76
CA ILE A 87 -8.02 7.65 0.08
C ILE A 87 -8.04 9.18 -0.13
N ASN A 88 -7.66 9.95 0.89
CA ASN A 88 -7.63 11.42 0.82
C ASN A 88 -6.58 11.92 -0.18
N ASN A 89 -5.52 11.15 -0.40
CA ASN A 89 -4.49 11.42 -1.40
C ASN A 89 -4.80 10.82 -2.78
N ASN A 90 -6.07 10.50 -3.05
CA ASN A 90 -6.58 10.01 -4.34
C ASN A 90 -5.99 8.67 -4.82
N ILE A 91 -5.45 7.85 -3.92
CA ILE A 91 -4.99 6.50 -4.28
C ILE A 91 -6.20 5.59 -4.48
N LYS A 92 -6.31 4.96 -5.65
CA LYS A 92 -7.53 4.24 -6.09
C LYS A 92 -7.55 2.76 -5.75
N ILE A 93 -6.42 2.17 -5.38
CA ILE A 93 -6.32 0.77 -5.00
C ILE A 93 -5.63 0.65 -3.64
N LEU A 94 -6.31 0.03 -2.67
CA LEU A 94 -5.74 -0.31 -1.37
C LEU A 94 -5.62 -1.83 -1.23
N GLN A 95 -4.40 -2.33 -1.12
CA GLN A 95 -4.13 -3.70 -0.69
C GLN A 95 -3.87 -3.67 0.82
N ILE A 96 -4.69 -4.37 1.60
CA ILE A 96 -4.62 -4.39 3.07
C ILE A 96 -4.36 -5.83 3.53
N PRO A 97 -3.09 -6.25 3.67
CA PRO A 97 -2.78 -7.57 4.20
C PRO A 97 -2.98 -7.69 5.71
N THR A 98 -2.95 -6.58 6.45
CA THR A 98 -3.06 -6.60 7.92
C THR A 98 -4.30 -7.35 8.41
N GLU A 99 -4.10 -8.28 9.35
CA GLU A 99 -5.14 -9.07 10.01
C GLU A 99 -5.60 -8.42 11.32
N HIS A 100 -6.69 -8.92 11.90
CA HIS A 100 -7.23 -8.46 13.19
C HIS A 100 -7.57 -6.96 13.27
N VAL A 101 -7.90 -6.35 12.14
CA VAL A 101 -8.43 -4.97 12.09
C VAL A 101 -9.80 -4.93 12.77
N PRO A 102 -10.07 -4.00 13.70
CA PRO A 102 -11.38 -3.88 14.33
C PRO A 102 -12.50 -3.78 13.29
N VAL A 103 -13.59 -4.54 13.48
CA VAL A 103 -14.68 -4.60 12.49
C VAL A 103 -15.31 -3.23 12.22
N HIS A 104 -15.44 -2.38 13.23
CA HIS A 104 -15.95 -1.02 13.07
C HIS A 104 -15.05 -0.15 12.18
N ASP A 105 -13.73 -0.29 12.31
CA ASP A 105 -12.79 0.40 11.43
C ASP A 105 -12.94 -0.10 9.98
N VAL A 106 -13.11 -1.41 9.78
CA VAL A 106 -13.36 -1.97 8.44
C VAL A 106 -14.64 -1.42 7.81
N LEU A 107 -15.72 -1.33 8.58
CA LEU A 107 -17.00 -0.76 8.12
C LEU A 107 -16.84 0.70 7.66
N GLU A 108 -16.12 1.51 8.44
CA GLU A 108 -15.85 2.91 8.10
C GLU A 108 -14.96 3.04 6.85
N ILE A 109 -13.92 2.21 6.73
CA ILE A 109 -13.04 2.17 5.55
C ILE A 109 -13.84 1.81 4.28
N ILE A 110 -14.68 0.78 4.33
CA ILE A 110 -15.51 0.36 3.18
C ILE A 110 -16.51 1.45 2.81
N ALA A 111 -17.19 2.05 3.79
CA ALA A 111 -18.15 3.12 3.55
C ALA A 111 -17.48 4.33 2.88
N TYR A 112 -16.32 4.74 3.40
CA TYR A 112 -15.59 5.88 2.87
C TYR A 112 -15.01 5.61 1.47
N ALA A 113 -14.43 4.43 1.26
CA ALA A 113 -13.92 4.03 -0.04
C ALA A 113 -15.01 3.94 -1.11
N ARG A 114 -16.23 3.52 -0.75
CA ARG A 114 -17.37 3.53 -1.68
C ARG A 114 -17.72 4.94 -2.16
N VAL A 115 -17.73 5.92 -1.25
CA VAL A 115 -17.99 7.33 -1.59
C VAL A 115 -16.89 7.92 -2.48
N LYS A 116 -15.64 7.46 -2.30
CA LYS A 116 -14.47 7.96 -3.03
C LYS A 116 -14.08 7.12 -4.25
N GLU A 117 -14.88 6.10 -4.56
CA GLU A 117 -14.67 5.14 -5.65
C GLU A 117 -13.28 4.48 -5.58
N VAL A 118 -12.87 4.08 -4.38
CA VAL A 118 -11.60 3.39 -4.12
C VAL A 118 -11.85 1.89 -3.97
N ARG A 119 -11.01 1.08 -4.60
CA ARG A 119 -11.06 -0.38 -4.50
C ARG A 119 -10.22 -0.86 -3.32
N ILE A 120 -10.81 -1.65 -2.45
CA ILE A 120 -10.13 -2.29 -1.32
C ILE A 120 -10.00 -3.78 -1.60
N ILE A 121 -8.80 -4.33 -1.37
CA ILE A 121 -8.52 -5.76 -1.31
C ILE A 121 -8.03 -6.09 0.10
N GLY A 122 -8.82 -6.87 0.84
CA GLY A 122 -8.62 -7.14 2.28
C GLY A 122 -9.64 -6.42 3.17
N PRO A 123 -9.36 -6.22 4.48
CA PRO A 123 -8.16 -6.65 5.22
C PRO A 123 -7.92 -8.18 5.24
N GLY A 124 -6.73 -8.62 5.66
CA GLY A 124 -6.37 -10.04 5.73
C GLY A 124 -6.12 -10.73 4.39
N SER A 125 -5.86 -9.96 3.33
CA SER A 125 -5.54 -10.52 2.00
C SER A 125 -4.04 -10.63 1.78
N PHE A 126 -3.54 -11.84 1.48
CA PHE A 126 -2.12 -12.11 1.17
C PHE A 126 -1.54 -11.25 0.04
N GLY A 127 -2.35 -10.93 -0.97
CA GLY A 127 -1.94 -10.05 -2.04
C GLY A 127 -2.80 -10.14 -3.30
N THR A 128 -2.40 -9.37 -4.29
CA THR A 128 -2.95 -9.41 -5.65
C THR A 128 -1.78 -9.59 -6.62
N ILE A 129 -1.88 -10.51 -7.57
CA ILE A 129 -0.82 -10.77 -8.56
C ILE A 129 -1.37 -10.69 -9.98
N SER A 130 -0.63 -10.01 -10.85
CA SER A 130 -0.74 -10.14 -12.30
C SER A 130 0.53 -10.81 -12.81
N ALA A 131 0.40 -12.06 -13.23
CA ALA A 131 1.53 -12.94 -13.53
C ALA A 131 2.50 -12.31 -14.55
N GLY A 132 3.79 -12.27 -14.19
CA GLY A 132 4.86 -11.68 -15.00
C GLY A 132 4.81 -10.16 -15.15
N LYS A 133 3.97 -9.47 -14.36
CA LYS A 133 3.76 -8.02 -14.45
C LYS A 133 4.00 -7.30 -13.14
N ALA A 134 3.22 -7.62 -12.10
CA ALA A 134 3.30 -6.96 -10.80
C ALA A 134 2.61 -7.79 -9.70
N VAL A 135 3.02 -7.58 -8.46
CA VAL A 135 2.40 -8.15 -7.26
C VAL A 135 2.25 -7.08 -6.18
N LEU A 136 1.10 -7.04 -5.51
CA LEU A 136 0.87 -6.27 -4.29
C LEU A 136 0.81 -7.24 -3.11
N GLY A 137 1.70 -7.12 -2.14
CA GLY A 137 1.83 -8.09 -1.04
C GLY A 137 2.85 -9.18 -1.37
N TRP A 138 2.59 -10.42 -0.91
CA TRP A 138 3.53 -11.55 -1.03
C TRP A 138 2.83 -12.86 -1.45
N VAL A 139 1.83 -12.75 -2.33
CA VAL A 139 1.17 -13.92 -2.92
C VAL A 139 1.95 -14.41 -4.14
N GLY A 140 2.05 -15.73 -4.32
CA GLY A 140 2.66 -16.32 -5.52
C GLY A 140 3.71 -17.41 -5.27
N GLY A 141 4.21 -17.52 -4.03
CA GLY A 141 5.33 -18.41 -3.70
C GLY A 141 6.67 -17.79 -4.06
#